data_AF-A0A537N4B3-F1
#
_entry.id   AF-A0A537N4B3-F1
#
_cell.length_a   1.000
_cell.length_b   1.000
_cell.length_c   1.000
_cell.angle_alpha   90.00
_cell.angle_beta   90.00
_cell.angle_gamma   90.00
#
_symmetry.space_group_name_H-M   'P 1'
#
loop_
_entity.id
_entity.type
_entity.pdbx_description
1 polymer ?
#
loop_
_entity_poly.entity_id
_entity_poly.type
_entity_poly.pdbx_seq_one_letter_code
_entity_poly.pdbx_strand_id
1 'polypeptide(L)'
;MQALALFFSPYGQLAPAPFGRAVVAIYLLGFSSQVLVAPPLLAHAGAGPFALVQGLATWSWFCLHAKRLRDSGAGIGAASAIAILYGLAVLLFLLTVMLVGDPLLTDATITAKPELSDFFILFLFLTMLVGDANLGLFAYVMIAVLLLILIPILLAFGFSWVVFRRPTSSAAD
;
A
#
# COMPACT_ATOMS: atom_id res chain seq x y z
N MET A 1 0.18 -19.57 -17.84
CA MET A 1 0.18 -20.14 -16.47
C MET A 1 1.55 -20.07 -15.80
N GLN A 2 2.62 -20.65 -16.37
CA GLN A 2 3.96 -20.68 -15.75
C GLN A 2 4.54 -19.29 -15.41
N ALA A 3 4.40 -18.29 -16.29
CA ALA A 3 4.89 -16.93 -16.03
C ALA A 3 4.20 -16.27 -14.82
N LEU A 4 2.91 -16.53 -14.62
CA LEU A 4 2.14 -16.01 -13.49
C LEU A 4 2.54 -16.71 -12.18
N ALA A 5 2.72 -18.03 -12.22
CA ALA A 5 3.22 -18.81 -11.08
C ALA A 5 4.63 -18.37 -10.68
N LEU A 6 5.49 -18.07 -11.66
CA LEU A 6 6.81 -17.50 -11.41
C LEU A 6 6.70 -16.12 -10.78
N PHE A 7 5.81 -15.24 -11.26
CA PHE A 7 5.63 -13.89 -10.71
C PHE A 7 5.30 -13.92 -9.21
N PHE A 8 4.37 -14.79 -8.80
CA PHE A 8 3.94 -14.97 -7.41
C PHE A 8 4.82 -15.90 -6.58
N SER A 9 5.93 -16.41 -7.14
CA SER A 9 6.93 -17.17 -6.40
C SER A 9 8.04 -16.23 -5.93
N PRO A 10 8.54 -16.35 -4.68
CA PRO A 10 9.72 -15.61 -4.25
C PRO A 10 11.02 -16.17 -4.83
N TYR A 11 10.97 -17.33 -5.50
CA TYR A 11 12.13 -18.02 -6.06
C TYR A 11 12.42 -17.62 -7.51
N GLY A 12 13.70 -17.68 -7.88
CA GLY A 12 14.22 -17.27 -9.19
C GLY A 12 15.14 -16.04 -9.11
N GLN A 13 15.63 -15.65 -10.28
CA GLN A 13 16.46 -14.45 -10.46
C GLN A 13 15.68 -13.39 -11.24
N LEU A 14 16.00 -12.12 -11.02
CA LEU A 14 15.34 -11.02 -11.70
C LEU A 14 16.32 -9.88 -11.91
N ALA A 15 16.61 -9.57 -13.17
CA ALA A 15 17.49 -8.47 -13.55
C ALA A 15 16.91 -7.10 -13.14
N PRO A 16 17.73 -6.04 -13.01
CA PRO A 16 17.30 -4.73 -12.53
C PRO A 16 16.18 -4.09 -13.38
N ALA A 17 16.28 -4.13 -14.71
CA ALA A 17 15.31 -3.49 -15.61
C ALA A 17 13.89 -4.08 -15.52
N PRO A 18 13.68 -5.42 -15.62
CA PRO A 18 12.34 -6.00 -15.44
C PRO A 18 11.83 -5.85 -14.01
N PHE A 19 12.71 -5.87 -13.00
CA PHE A 19 12.35 -5.56 -11.62
C PHE A 19 11.75 -4.15 -11.49
N GLY A 20 12.44 -3.13 -12.00
CA GLY A 20 11.97 -1.74 -11.92
C GLY A 20 10.59 -1.54 -12.55
N ARG A 21 10.37 -2.07 -13.77
CA ARG A 21 9.06 -1.98 -14.45
C ARG A 21 7.94 -2.66 -13.66
N ALA A 22 8.21 -3.86 -13.14
CA ALA A 22 7.22 -4.62 -12.38
C ALA A 22 6.87 -3.95 -11.04
N VAL A 23 7.87 -3.38 -10.34
CA VAL A 23 7.64 -2.63 -9.10
C VAL A 23 6.83 -1.36 -9.34
N VAL A 24 7.12 -0.62 -10.42
CA VAL A 24 6.31 0.55 -10.81
C VAL A 24 4.86 0.14 -11.07
N ALA A 25 4.63 -0.96 -11.79
CA ALA A 25 3.28 -1.46 -12.04
C ALA A 25 2.54 -1.82 -10.74
N ILE A 26 3.23 -2.40 -9.74
CA ILE A 26 2.63 -2.69 -8.43
C ILE A 26 2.27 -1.41 -7.69
N TYR A 27 3.12 -0.37 -7.71
CA TYR A 27 2.79 0.90 -7.07
C TYR A 27 1.60 1.60 -7.75
N LEU A 28 1.53 1.57 -9.08
CA LEU A 28 0.38 2.08 -9.82
C LEU A 28 -0.89 1.30 -9.47
N LEU A 29 -0.81 -0.03 -9.35
CA LEU A 29 -1.94 -0.88 -8.93
C LEU A 29 -2.38 -0.56 -7.49
N GLY A 30 -1.43 -0.47 -6.55
CA GLY A 30 -1.70 -0.16 -5.15
C GLY A 30 -2.23 1.26 -4.91
N PHE A 31 -1.87 2.20 -5.78
CA PHE A 31 -2.44 3.54 -5.80
C PHE A 31 -3.84 3.55 -6.41
N SER A 32 -4.03 2.90 -7.56
CA SER A 32 -5.32 2.85 -8.27
C SER A 32 -6.38 2.07 -7.49
N SER A 33 -5.97 1.10 -6.66
CA SER A 33 -6.89 0.34 -5.80
C SER A 33 -7.56 1.20 -4.74
N GLN A 34 -7.06 2.41 -4.44
CA GLN A 34 -7.69 3.35 -3.51
C GLN A 34 -9.12 3.73 -3.96
N VAL A 35 -9.43 3.66 -5.26
CA VAL A 35 -10.80 3.85 -5.74
C VAL A 35 -11.77 2.81 -5.15
N LEU A 36 -11.29 1.60 -4.81
CA LEU A 36 -12.12 0.53 -4.25
C LEU A 36 -12.59 0.78 -2.82
N VAL A 37 -12.03 1.78 -2.13
CA VAL A 37 -12.50 2.24 -0.81
C VAL A 37 -13.37 3.50 -0.90
N ALA A 38 -13.77 3.91 -2.11
CA ALA A 38 -14.76 4.97 -2.27
C ALA A 38 -16.11 4.58 -1.62
N PRO A 39 -16.86 5.53 -1.02
CA PRO A 39 -18.11 5.23 -0.33
C PRO A 39 -19.13 4.41 -1.14
N PRO A 40 -19.36 4.69 -2.44
CA PRO A 40 -20.29 3.89 -3.24
C PRO A 40 -19.85 2.42 -3.38
N LEU A 41 -18.55 2.18 -3.58
CA LEU A 41 -18.03 0.82 -3.76
C LEU A 41 -17.98 0.06 -2.44
N LEU A 42 -17.67 0.73 -1.34
CA LEU A 42 -17.76 0.15 0.00
C LEU A 42 -19.19 -0.26 0.34
N ALA A 43 -20.19 0.58 0.03
CA ALA A 43 -21.59 0.27 0.29
C ALA A 43 -22.09 -0.95 -0.50
N HIS A 44 -21.58 -1.14 -1.73
CA HIS A 44 -22.03 -2.22 -2.61
C HIS A 44 -21.24 -3.53 -2.48
N ALA A 45 -19.91 -3.44 -2.38
CA ALA A 45 -19.01 -4.59 -2.44
C ALA A 45 -18.19 -4.79 -1.16
N GLY A 46 -18.30 -3.87 -0.19
CA GLY A 46 -17.49 -3.87 1.02
C GLY A 46 -16.00 -3.59 0.75
N ALA A 47 -15.18 -3.75 1.79
CA ALA A 47 -13.72 -3.60 1.68
C ALA A 47 -12.98 -4.81 1.09
N GLY A 48 -13.70 -5.92 0.83
CA GLY A 48 -13.12 -7.16 0.34
C GLY A 48 -12.29 -7.01 -0.94
N PRO A 49 -12.80 -6.35 -2.00
CA PRO A 49 -12.05 -6.12 -3.22
C PRO A 49 -10.76 -5.32 -3.01
N PHE A 50 -10.81 -4.26 -2.19
CA PHE A 50 -9.62 -3.49 -1.83
C PHE A 50 -8.58 -4.36 -1.12
N ALA A 51 -9.01 -5.10 -0.08
CA ALA A 51 -8.13 -5.96 0.70
C ALA A 51 -7.46 -7.02 -0.18
N LEU A 52 -8.20 -7.61 -1.11
CA LEU A 52 -7.69 -8.59 -2.06
C LEU A 52 -6.64 -7.99 -3.00
N VAL A 53 -6.92 -6.83 -3.61
CA VAL A 53 -5.95 -6.17 -4.50
C VAL A 53 -4.69 -5.76 -3.73
N GLN A 54 -4.84 -5.22 -2.52
CA GLN A 54 -3.69 -4.87 -1.68
C GLN A 54 -2.88 -6.09 -1.24
N GLY A 55 -3.55 -7.19 -0.87
CA GLY A 55 -2.87 -8.43 -0.52
C GLY A 55 -2.06 -9.00 -1.69
N LEU A 56 -2.64 -9.02 -2.88
CA LEU A 56 -1.95 -9.45 -4.10
C LEU A 56 -0.79 -8.51 -4.48
N ALA A 57 -0.99 -7.20 -4.38
CA ALA A 57 0.06 -6.21 -4.63
C ALA A 57 1.23 -6.37 -3.65
N THR A 58 0.93 -6.54 -2.36
CA THR A 58 1.93 -6.75 -1.29
C THR A 58 2.71 -8.03 -1.50
N TRP A 59 2.01 -9.14 -1.79
CA TRP A 59 2.66 -10.42 -2.07
C TRP A 59 3.55 -10.35 -3.32
N SER A 60 3.05 -9.74 -4.39
CA SER A 60 3.82 -9.52 -5.62
C SER A 60 5.06 -8.68 -5.36
N TRP A 61 4.93 -7.61 -4.56
CA TRP A 61 6.05 -6.75 -4.17
C TRP A 61 7.12 -7.56 -3.45
N PHE A 62 6.71 -8.36 -2.47
CA PHE A 62 7.61 -9.24 -1.73
C PHE A 62 8.33 -10.23 -2.65
N CYS A 63 7.62 -10.92 -3.54
CA CYS A 63 8.20 -11.89 -4.45
C CYS A 63 9.26 -11.26 -5.38
N LEU A 64 9.01 -10.08 -5.92
CA LEU A 64 9.97 -9.37 -6.78
C LEU A 64 11.23 -8.96 -6.00
N HIS A 65 11.06 -8.42 -4.79
CA HIS A 65 12.19 -8.02 -3.95
C HIS A 65 12.99 -9.21 -3.46
N ALA A 66 12.34 -10.32 -3.11
CA ALA A 66 13.01 -11.56 -2.71
C ALA A 66 13.88 -12.12 -3.84
N LYS A 67 13.38 -12.18 -5.08
CA LYS A 67 14.17 -12.58 -6.25
C LYS A 67 15.37 -11.67 -6.48
N ARG A 68 15.14 -10.35 -6.41
CA ARG A 68 16.19 -9.38 -6.68
C ARG A 68 17.28 -9.36 -5.61
N LEU A 69 16.90 -9.53 -4.35
CA LEU A 69 17.85 -9.67 -3.24
C LEU A 69 18.69 -10.93 -3.39
N ARG A 70 18.07 -12.07 -3.73
CA ARG A 70 18.78 -13.33 -4.00
C ARG A 70 19.77 -13.20 -5.16
N ASP A 71 19.38 -12.52 -6.23
CA ASP A 71 20.25 -12.22 -7.37
C ASP A 71 21.47 -11.35 -7.00
N SER A 72 21.37 -10.56 -5.93
CA SER A 72 22.47 -9.78 -5.35
C SER A 72 23.21 -10.47 -4.19
N GLY A 73 22.91 -11.74 -3.90
CA GLY A 73 23.49 -12.49 -2.77
C GLY A 73 23.02 -12.03 -1.39
N ALA A 74 21.97 -11.22 -1.30
CA ALA A 74 21.47 -10.65 -0.06
C ALA A 74 20.32 -11.45 0.56
N GLY A 75 20.21 -11.42 1.89
CA GLY A 75 19.09 -12.00 2.62
C GLY A 75 17.75 -11.29 2.35
N ILE A 76 16.65 -12.04 2.44
CA ILE A 76 15.28 -11.53 2.16
C ILE A 76 14.60 -10.90 3.38
N GLY A 77 15.23 -10.91 4.56
CA GLY A 77 14.62 -10.53 5.84
C GLY A 77 14.01 -9.12 5.86
N ALA A 78 14.70 -8.13 5.27
CA ALA A 78 14.19 -6.77 5.18
C ALA A 78 12.92 -6.68 4.30
N ALA A 79 12.88 -7.41 3.18
CA ALA A 79 11.71 -7.44 2.31
C ALA A 79 10.50 -8.07 3.03
N SER A 80 10.70 -9.15 3.80
CA SER A 80 9.63 -9.74 4.59
C SER A 80 9.12 -8.81 5.69
N ALA A 81 10.02 -8.13 6.41
CA ALA A 81 9.62 -7.19 7.47
C ALA A 81 8.80 -6.03 6.91
N ILE A 82 9.22 -5.43 5.78
CA ILE A 82 8.48 -4.35 5.13
C ILE A 82 7.12 -4.84 4.62
N ALA A 83 7.04 -6.03 4.03
CA ALA A 83 5.77 -6.59 3.57
C ALA A 83 4.78 -6.84 4.72
N ILE A 84 5.27 -7.31 5.88
CA ILE A 84 4.45 -7.48 7.09
C ILE A 84 3.97 -6.13 7.62
N LEU A 85 4.86 -5.14 7.75
CA LEU A 85 4.51 -3.80 8.20
C LEU A 85 3.49 -3.14 7.25
N TYR A 86 3.65 -3.33 5.95
CA TYR A 86 2.69 -2.84 4.96
C TYR A 86 1.33 -3.54 5.08
N GLY A 87 1.31 -4.86 5.29
CA GLY A 87 0.09 -5.60 5.56
C GLY A 87 -0.65 -5.09 6.80
N LEU A 88 0.07 -4.79 7.89
CA LEU A 88 -0.50 -4.15 9.08
C LEU A 88 -1.03 -2.75 8.80
N ALA A 89 -0.33 -1.95 7.99
CA ALA A 89 -0.80 -0.63 7.59
C ALA A 89 -2.09 -0.70 6.75
N VAL A 90 -2.21 -1.69 5.85
CA VAL A 90 -3.45 -1.94 5.09
C VAL A 90 -4.60 -2.31 6.03
N LEU A 91 -4.36 -3.18 7.02
CA LEU A 91 -5.38 -3.52 8.02
C LEU A 91 -5.80 -2.31 8.85
N LEU A 92 -4.84 -1.52 9.33
CA LEU A 92 -5.11 -0.32 10.11
C LEU A 92 -5.90 0.71 9.28
N PHE A 93 -5.56 0.86 8.00
CA PHE A 93 -6.31 1.71 7.07
C PHE A 93 -7.75 1.22 6.89
N LEU A 94 -7.98 -0.07 6.72
CA LEU A 94 -9.33 -0.63 6.61
C LEU A 94 -10.15 -0.38 7.88
N LEU A 95 -9.56 -0.56 9.06
CA LEU A 95 -10.22 -0.23 10.32
C LEU A 95 -10.58 1.25 10.40
N THR A 96 -9.68 2.12 9.95
CA THR A 96 -9.88 3.59 9.90
C THR A 96 -11.06 3.94 9.00
N VAL A 97 -11.11 3.37 7.80
CA VAL A 97 -12.21 3.57 6.84
C VAL A 97 -13.54 3.09 7.40
N MET A 98 -13.57 1.91 8.02
CA MET A 98 -14.78 1.36 8.63
C MET A 98 -15.27 2.19 9.82
N LEU A 99 -14.35 2.71 10.63
CA LEU A 99 -14.69 3.58 11.76
C LEU A 99 -15.26 4.92 11.29
N VAL A 100 -14.68 5.54 10.25
CA VAL A 100 -15.14 6.84 9.74
C VAL A 100 -16.43 6.71 8.93
N GLY A 101 -16.59 5.61 8.20
CA GLY A 101 -17.77 5.34 7.38
C GLY A 101 -18.99 4.80 8.14
N ASP A 102 -18.91 4.64 9.47
CA ASP A 102 -20.02 4.14 10.28
C ASP A 102 -21.12 5.21 10.40
N PRO A 103 -22.35 4.94 9.91
CA PRO A 103 -23.47 5.88 10.01
C PRO A 103 -23.94 6.16 11.45
N LEU A 104 -23.52 5.36 12.45
CA LEU A 104 -23.73 5.70 13.87
C LEU A 104 -22.81 6.83 14.34
N LEU A 105 -21.71 7.08 13.62
CA LEU A 105 -20.71 8.10 13.89
C LEU A 105 -20.78 9.30 12.92
N THR A 106 -21.48 9.15 11.79
CA THR A 106 -21.69 10.21 10.79
C THR A 106 -23.16 10.58 10.69
N ASP A 107 -23.49 11.86 10.93
CA ASP A 107 -24.85 12.37 10.82
C ASP A 107 -25.34 12.24 9.36
N ALA A 108 -26.34 11.41 9.13
CA ALA A 108 -26.72 10.86 7.82
C ALA A 108 -27.38 11.86 6.84
N THR A 109 -27.30 13.17 7.12
CA THR A 109 -27.98 14.21 6.33
C THR A 109 -27.12 14.88 5.26
N ILE A 110 -25.85 14.49 5.10
CA ILE A 110 -24.96 15.16 4.14
C ILE A 110 -25.08 14.50 2.75
N THR A 111 -25.87 15.13 1.88
CA THR A 111 -25.86 14.92 0.43
C THR A 111 -24.65 15.62 -0.21
N ALA A 112 -23.43 15.25 0.21
CA ALA A 112 -22.21 15.78 -0.37
C ALA A 112 -21.91 15.10 -1.71
N LYS A 113 -21.38 15.89 -2.65
CA LYS A 113 -20.77 15.34 -3.87
C LYS A 113 -19.48 14.61 -3.46
N PRO A 114 -19.16 13.46 -4.07
CA PRO A 114 -17.92 12.76 -3.76
C PRO A 114 -16.71 13.63 -4.10
N GLU A 115 -15.83 13.85 -3.13
CA GLU A 115 -14.60 14.64 -3.25
C GLU A 115 -13.38 13.72 -3.42
N LEU A 116 -12.25 14.26 -3.88
CA LEU A 116 -11.01 13.46 -4.07
C LEU A 116 -10.50 12.81 -2.78
N SER A 117 -10.77 13.41 -1.62
CA SER A 117 -10.48 12.86 -0.29
C SER A 117 -11.19 11.54 -0.04
N ASP A 118 -12.37 11.33 -0.62
CA ASP A 118 -13.15 10.10 -0.48
C ASP A 118 -12.51 8.90 -1.20
N PHE A 119 -11.56 9.17 -2.12
CA PHE A 119 -10.94 8.15 -2.95
C PHE A 119 -9.49 7.86 -2.61
N PHE A 120 -8.79 8.73 -1.86
CA PHE A 120 -7.35 8.55 -1.62
C PHE A 120 -6.93 8.96 -0.22
N ILE A 121 -6.23 8.04 0.46
CA ILE A 121 -5.67 8.24 1.79
C ILE A 121 -4.83 9.51 1.94
N LEU A 122 -4.05 9.88 0.92
CA LEU A 122 -3.21 11.08 0.97
C LEU A 122 -4.06 12.35 0.96
N PHE A 123 -5.13 12.38 0.16
CA PHE A 123 -6.03 13.53 0.13
C PHE A 123 -6.86 13.61 1.40
N LEU A 124 -7.34 12.48 1.93
CA LEU A 124 -8.00 12.40 3.23
C LEU A 124 -7.10 12.98 4.35
N PHE A 125 -5.84 12.56 4.40
CA PHE A 125 -4.85 13.08 5.34
C PHE A 125 -4.66 14.60 5.19
N LEU A 126 -4.48 15.10 3.96
CA LEU A 126 -4.32 16.52 3.70
C LEU A 126 -5.56 17.33 4.08
N THR A 127 -6.77 16.84 3.79
CA THR A 127 -8.02 17.51 4.20
C THR A 127 -8.18 17.55 5.71
N MET A 128 -7.77 16.49 6.43
CA MET A 128 -7.77 16.50 7.90
C MET A 128 -6.72 17.46 8.47
N LEU A 129 -5.57 17.61 7.81
CA LEU A 129 -4.50 18.50 8.26
C LEU A 129 -4.81 19.99 7.99
N VAL A 130 -5.51 20.27 6.88
CA VAL A 130 -5.87 21.64 6.44
C VAL A 130 -7.26 22.05 6.96
N GLY A 131 -8.09 21.10 7.37
CA GLY A 131 -9.41 21.32 7.96
C GLY A 131 -9.37 22.12 9.25
N ASP A 132 -10.54 22.61 9.66
CA ASP A 132 -10.78 23.54 10.78
C ASP A 132 -9.89 23.27 12.02
N ALA A 133 -9.27 24.33 12.56
CA ALA A 133 -8.25 24.26 13.62
C ALA A 133 -8.78 23.76 14.98
N ASN A 134 -10.09 23.54 15.11
CA ASN A 134 -10.74 22.90 16.27
C ASN A 134 -10.83 21.37 16.11
N LEU A 135 -9.77 20.73 15.64
CA LEU A 135 -9.67 19.28 15.62
C LEU A 135 -9.76 18.76 17.07
N GLY A 136 -10.88 18.14 17.42
CA GLY A 136 -10.99 17.43 18.70
C GLY A 136 -9.97 16.29 18.80
N LEU A 137 -9.80 15.72 20.01
CA LEU A 137 -8.85 14.61 20.26
C LEU A 137 -8.93 13.48 19.22
N PHE A 138 -10.14 13.16 18.76
CA PHE A 138 -10.39 12.15 17.73
C PHE A 138 -9.62 12.44 16.43
N ALA A 139 -9.68 13.67 15.91
CA ALA A 139 -9.02 14.03 14.67
C ALA A 139 -7.48 13.97 14.79
N TYR A 140 -6.92 14.37 15.94
CA TYR A 140 -5.48 14.19 16.19
C TYR A 140 -5.05 12.72 16.20
N VAL A 141 -5.85 11.84 16.81
CA VAL A 141 -5.59 10.40 16.78
C VAL A 141 -5.65 9.87 15.35
N MET A 142 -6.64 10.30 14.56
CA MET A 142 -6.77 9.91 13.15
C MET A 142 -5.57 10.36 12.32
N ILE A 143 -5.10 11.59 12.49
CA ILE A 143 -3.88 12.10 11.84
C ILE A 143 -2.67 11.23 12.22
N ALA A 144 -2.50 10.90 13.49
CA ALA A 144 -1.39 10.06 13.95
C ALA A 144 -1.45 8.63 13.35
N VAL A 145 -2.65 8.05 13.26
CA VAL A 145 -2.89 6.75 12.61
C VAL A 145 -2.56 6.82 11.11
N LEU A 146 -2.99 7.87 10.41
CA LEU A 146 -2.69 8.07 9.00
C LEU A 146 -1.18 8.25 8.76
N LEU A 147 -0.47 8.98 9.63
CA LEU A 147 0.99 9.08 9.60
C LEU A 147 1.65 7.71 9.78
N LEU A 148 1.16 6.90 10.72
CA LEU A 148 1.67 5.56 10.94
C LEU A 148 1.48 4.66 9.72
N ILE A 149 0.36 4.79 9.00
CA ILE A 149 0.09 4.09 7.74
C ILE A 149 1.05 4.55 6.61
N LEU A 150 1.43 5.83 6.58
CA LEU A 150 2.37 6.36 5.59
C LEU A 150 3.80 5.83 5.74
N ILE A 151 4.24 5.48 6.96
CA ILE A 151 5.62 5.05 7.21
C ILE A 151 6.01 3.81 6.37
N PRO A 152 5.24 2.69 6.37
CA PRO A 152 5.57 1.54 5.53
C PRO A 152 5.57 1.83 4.04
N ILE A 153 4.76 2.78 3.56
CA ILE A 153 4.76 3.20 2.14
C ILE A 153 6.11 3.84 1.79
N LEU A 154 6.59 4.76 2.61
CA LEU A 154 7.88 5.43 2.42
C LEU A 154 9.05 4.44 2.51
N LEU A 155 9.00 3.52 3.49
CA LEU A 155 9.99 2.46 3.64
C LEU A 155 10.03 1.55 2.42
N ALA A 156 8.87 1.11 1.92
CA ALA A 156 8.79 0.28 0.72
C ALA A 156 9.37 0.99 -0.50
N PHE A 157 9.05 2.27 -0.69
CA PHE A 157 9.56 3.06 -1.82
C PHE A 157 11.08 3.24 -1.76
N GLY A 158 11.61 3.66 -0.61
CA GLY A 158 13.05 3.82 -0.40
C GLY A 158 13.79 2.49 -0.56
N PHE A 159 13.21 1.40 -0.04
CA PHE A 159 13.79 0.07 -0.17
C PHE A 159 13.80 -0.43 -1.62
N SER A 160 12.74 -0.21 -2.39
CA SER A 160 12.71 -0.55 -3.81
C SER A 160 13.81 0.14 -4.59
N TRP A 161 14.09 1.40 -4.28
CA TRP A 161 15.18 2.15 -4.90
C TRP A 161 16.56 1.56 -4.58
N VAL A 162 16.79 1.21 -3.31
CA VAL A 162 18.03 0.55 -2.86
C VAL A 162 18.20 -0.80 -3.55
N VAL A 163 17.16 -1.62 -3.62
CA VAL A 163 17.20 -2.96 -4.22
C VAL A 163 17.39 -2.91 -5.74
N PHE A 164 16.78 -1.92 -6.42
CA PHE A 164 16.96 -1.70 -7.86
C PHE A 164 18.44 -1.52 -8.23
N ARG A 165 19.18 -0.74 -7.44
CA ARG A 165 20.57 -0.33 -7.71
C ARG A 165 21.64 -1.36 -7.36
N ARG A 166 21.30 -2.49 -6.73
CA ARG A 166 22.31 -3.48 -6.35
C ARG A 166 23.04 -4.05 -7.58
N PRO A 167 24.28 -4.52 -7.48
CA PRO A 167 24.87 -5.34 -8.54
C PRO A 167 24.27 -6.76 -8.54
N THR A 168 24.42 -7.49 -9.64
CA THR A 168 24.14 -8.94 -9.71
C THR A 168 25.42 -9.68 -9.37
N SER A 169 25.33 -10.77 -8.61
CA SER A 169 26.52 -11.44 -8.06
C SER A 169 27.47 -12.03 -9.12
N SER A 170 27.02 -12.25 -10.35
CA SER A 170 27.83 -12.78 -11.45
C SER A 170 28.65 -11.72 -12.20
N ALA A 171 28.60 -10.44 -11.81
CA ALA A 171 29.33 -9.35 -12.46
C ALA A 171 30.66 -9.01 -11.76
N ALA A 172 31.08 -9.85 -10.80
CA ALA A 172 32.27 -9.63 -9.97
C ALA A 172 33.41 -10.65 -10.23
N ASP A 173 33.24 -11.53 -11.23
CA ASP A 173 34.27 -12.45 -11.75
C ASP A 173 34.74 -11.98 -13.13
#